data_AF-A0A5K1DWB9-F1
#
_entry.id   AF-A0A5K1DWB9-F1
#
_cell.length_a   1.000
_cell.length_b   1.000
_cell.length_c   1.000
_cell.angle_alpha   90.00
_cell.angle_beta   90.00
_cell.angle_gamma   90.00
#
_symmetry.space_group_name_H-M   'P 1'
#
loop_
_entity.id
_entity.type
_entity.pdbx_description
1 polymer ?
#
loop_
_entity_poly.entity_id
_entity_poly.type
_entity_poly.pdbx_seq_one_letter_code
_entity_poly.pdbx_strand_id
1 'polypeptide(L)'
;WVRAMASHLVGYPRIGPKRELKFALESFWDGKGNAEDLQKVAKDIRSSTWKQMAEAGTKFIPSNTFSYYDQVLDTTAMLGAVPDRYDWSGGEVDFDIYFSMARGNTSAPAMEMTKWFDTN
;
A
#
# COMPACT_ATOMS: atom_id res chain seq x y z
N TRP A 1 9.66 39.85 -11.65
CA TRP A 1 8.98 38.60 -11.30
C TRP A 1 9.81 37.86 -10.26
N VAL A 2 9.35 37.78 -9.01
CA VAL A 2 10.02 36.97 -7.97
C VAL A 2 9.55 35.52 -8.14
N ARG A 3 10.48 34.58 -8.36
CA ARG A 3 10.16 33.15 -8.34
C ARG A 3 9.96 32.72 -6.89
N ALA A 4 8.74 32.33 -6.52
CA ALA A 4 8.49 31.68 -5.24
C ALA A 4 9.03 30.24 -5.28
N MET A 5 9.81 29.86 -4.27
CA MET A 5 10.28 28.48 -4.10
C MET A 5 9.12 27.54 -3.72
N ALA A 6 9.25 26.26 -4.05
CA ALA A 6 8.24 25.23 -3.83
C ALA A 6 8.84 24.02 -3.12
N SER A 7 8.07 23.39 -2.25
CA SER A 7 8.41 22.15 -1.54
C SER A 7 7.66 20.95 -2.13
N HIS A 8 8.32 19.78 -2.13
CA HIS A 8 7.80 18.52 -2.68
C HIS A 8 8.37 17.33 -1.90
N LEU A 9 7.57 16.27 -1.73
CA LEU A 9 8.02 14.97 -1.24
C LEU A 9 7.75 13.90 -2.31
N VAL A 10 8.75 13.06 -2.58
CA VAL A 10 8.63 11.93 -3.51
C VAL A 10 7.79 10.77 -2.96
N GLY A 11 7.68 10.67 -1.63
CA GLY A 11 7.12 9.51 -0.94
C GLY A 11 6.95 9.77 0.55
N TYR A 12 6.24 8.86 1.25
CA TYR A 12 6.09 8.91 2.70
C TYR A 12 5.94 7.50 3.29
N PRO A 13 6.47 7.22 4.51
CA PRO A 13 6.27 5.94 5.17
C PRO A 13 4.79 5.60 5.38
N ARG A 14 4.39 4.37 5.05
CA ARG A 14 2.99 3.90 5.10
C ARG A 14 2.59 3.19 6.39
N ILE A 15 3.56 2.87 7.25
CA ILE A 15 3.33 1.97 8.39
C ILE A 15 2.56 2.59 9.56
N GLY A 16 2.56 3.93 9.63
CA GLY A 16 2.03 4.72 10.75
C GLY A 16 3.03 4.90 11.90
N PRO A 17 2.90 5.96 12.74
CA PRO A 17 3.88 6.30 13.77
C PRO A 17 4.13 5.19 14.80
N LYS A 18 3.15 4.33 15.07
CA LYS A 18 3.24 3.20 16.01
C LYS A 18 3.06 1.85 15.31
N ARG A 19 3.29 1.80 14.00
CA ARG A 19 3.12 0.60 13.14
C ARG A 19 1.68 0.09 13.10
N GLU A 20 0.72 1.00 13.11
CA GLU A 20 -0.71 0.72 13.07
C GLU A 20 -1.08 -0.18 11.87
N LEU A 21 -0.50 0.09 10.68
CA LEU A 21 -0.77 -0.73 9.49
C LEU A 21 -0.24 -2.16 9.64
N LYS A 22 0.91 -2.34 10.30
CA LYS A 22 1.48 -3.67 10.54
C LYS A 22 0.49 -4.55 11.31
N PHE A 23 0.00 -4.05 12.43
CA PHE A 23 -0.89 -4.81 13.30
C PHE A 23 -2.27 -5.03 12.66
N ALA A 24 -2.76 -4.08 11.88
CA ALA A 24 -3.99 -4.24 11.12
C ALA A 24 -3.87 -5.34 10.05
N LEU A 25 -2.75 -5.39 9.32
CA LEU A 25 -2.46 -6.45 8.34
C LEU A 25 -2.34 -7.81 9.01
N GLU A 26 -1.56 -7.92 10.09
CA GLU A 26 -1.43 -9.16 10.87
C GLU A 26 -2.80 -9.64 11.39
N SER A 27 -3.63 -8.73 11.93
CA SER A 27 -4.98 -9.07 12.39
C SER A 27 -5.91 -9.52 11.27
N PHE A 28 -5.81 -8.91 10.09
CA PHE A 28 -6.59 -9.30 8.92
C PHE A 28 -6.19 -10.70 8.44
N TRP A 29 -4.89 -10.96 8.32
CA TRP A 29 -4.37 -12.26 7.87
C TRP A 29 -4.63 -13.40 8.87
N ASP A 30 -4.67 -13.09 10.17
CA ASP A 30 -5.04 -14.05 11.22
C ASP A 30 -6.56 -14.31 11.27
N GLY A 31 -7.37 -13.64 10.44
CA GLY A 31 -8.84 -13.73 10.47
C GLY A 31 -9.48 -13.10 11.71
N LYS A 32 -8.72 -12.31 12.48
CA LYS A 32 -9.20 -11.63 13.70
C LYS A 32 -9.86 -10.28 13.39
N GLY A 33 -9.52 -9.67 12.26
CA GLY A 33 -10.11 -8.45 11.74
C GLY A 33 -10.64 -8.66 10.32
N ASN A 34 -11.52 -7.76 9.86
CA ASN A 34 -12.09 -7.83 8.51
C ASN A 34 -11.50 -6.75 7.57
N ALA A 35 -11.92 -6.77 6.30
CA ALA A 35 -11.43 -5.82 5.30
C ALA A 35 -11.80 -4.37 5.64
N GLU A 36 -12.95 -4.12 6.26
CA GLU A 36 -13.42 -2.78 6.64
C GLU A 36 -12.53 -2.17 7.73
N ASP A 37 -12.15 -2.96 8.74
CA ASP A 37 -11.25 -2.55 9.80
C ASP A 37 -9.86 -2.19 9.25
N LEU A 38 -9.31 -3.03 8.36
CA LEU A 38 -8.04 -2.77 7.68
C LEU A 38 -8.12 -1.49 6.84
N GLN A 39 -9.20 -1.30 6.09
CA GLN A 39 -9.43 -0.10 5.28
C GLN A 39 -9.57 1.15 6.13
N LYS A 40 -10.22 1.06 7.30
CA LYS A 40 -10.34 2.17 8.25
C LYS A 40 -8.98 2.62 8.76
N VAL A 41 -8.15 1.70 9.25
CA VAL A 41 -6.78 2.01 9.70
C VAL A 41 -5.97 2.65 8.57
N ALA A 42 -6.03 2.06 7.37
CA ALA A 42 -5.33 2.58 6.20
C ALA A 42 -5.79 4.00 5.81
N LYS A 43 -7.11 4.28 5.86
CA LYS A 43 -7.69 5.59 5.60
C LYS A 43 -7.22 6.63 6.62
N ASP A 44 -7.18 6.27 7.90
CA ASP A 44 -6.76 7.17 8.98
C ASP A 44 -5.27 7.52 8.86
N ILE A 45 -4.42 6.55 8.52
CA ILE A 45 -2.99 6.78 8.24
C ILE A 45 -2.81 7.74 7.04
N ARG A 46 -3.52 7.51 5.93
CA ARG A 46 -3.43 8.41 4.76
C ARG A 46 -3.91 9.83 5.07
N SER A 47 -5.06 9.93 5.76
CA SER A 47 -5.65 11.21 6.15
C SER A 47 -4.72 12.02 7.06
N SER A 48 -4.17 11.40 8.11
CA SER A 48 -3.23 12.07 9.02
C SER A 48 -1.93 12.48 8.31
N THR A 49 -1.41 11.62 7.43
CA THR A 49 -0.20 11.89 6.63
C THR A 49 -0.36 13.10 5.70
N TRP A 50 -1.49 13.20 5.00
CA TRP A 50 -1.77 14.35 4.14
C TRP A 50 -1.96 15.64 4.93
N LYS A 51 -2.68 15.59 6.06
CA LYS A 51 -2.85 16.74 6.95
C LYS A 51 -1.51 17.24 7.47
N GLN A 52 -0.65 16.34 7.95
CA GLN A 52 0.68 16.67 8.43
C GLN A 52 1.52 17.39 7.37
N MET A 53 1.54 16.88 6.13
CA MET A 53 2.29 17.53 5.04
C MET A 53 1.71 18.89 4.65
N ALA A 54 0.38 19.03 4.66
CA ALA A 54 -0.30 20.30 4.39
C ALA A 54 -0.02 21.34 5.48
N GLU A 55 -0.09 20.95 6.76
CA GLU A 55 0.23 21.80 7.91
C GLU A 55 1.70 22.23 7.91
N ALA A 56 2.61 21.39 7.39
CA ALA A 56 4.01 21.74 7.18
C ALA A 56 4.25 22.73 6.01
N GLY A 57 3.20 23.13 5.27
CA GLY A 57 3.31 24.03 4.12
C GLY A 57 3.89 23.37 2.87
N THR A 58 3.74 22.05 2.73
CA THR A 58 4.19 21.33 1.53
C THR A 58 3.36 21.74 0.31
N LYS A 59 4.00 22.24 -0.75
CA LYS A 59 3.29 22.65 -1.97
C LYS A 59 2.82 21.48 -2.82
N PHE A 60 3.66 20.46 -2.98
CA PHE A 60 3.33 19.26 -3.76
C PHE A 60 3.31 18.04 -2.84
N ILE A 61 2.10 17.67 -2.41
CA ILE A 61 1.83 16.53 -1.54
C ILE A 61 1.60 15.29 -2.40
N PRO A 62 2.35 14.19 -2.21
CA PRO A 62 2.18 13.00 -3.02
C PRO A 62 0.90 12.23 -2.65
N SER A 63 0.31 11.60 -3.65
CA SER A 63 -0.75 10.60 -3.51
C SER A 63 -0.26 9.25 -4.04
N ASN A 64 -0.96 8.18 -3.68
CA ASN A 64 -0.63 6.80 -4.07
C ASN A 64 0.75 6.29 -3.62
N THR A 65 1.35 6.92 -2.60
CA THR A 65 2.56 6.40 -1.92
C THR A 65 2.24 5.36 -0.86
N PHE A 66 0.98 5.31 -0.43
CA PHE A 66 0.47 4.30 0.48
C PHE A 66 0.27 2.99 -0.27
N SER A 67 0.68 1.88 0.35
CA SER A 67 0.50 0.53 -0.15
C SER A 67 0.14 -0.40 1.01
N TYR A 68 -0.68 -1.41 0.77
CA TYR A 68 -0.95 -2.45 1.75
C TYR A 68 0.21 -3.46 1.85
N TYR A 69 1.01 -3.61 0.81
CA TYR A 69 2.15 -4.52 0.82
C TYR A 69 3.37 -3.95 0.11
N ASP A 70 3.28 -3.70 -1.19
CA ASP A 70 4.38 -3.18 -2.02
C ASP A 70 3.86 -2.38 -3.23
N GLN A 71 4.55 -1.29 -3.58
CA GLN A 71 4.16 -0.36 -4.65
C GLN A 71 4.31 -0.94 -6.07
N VAL A 72 5.21 -1.90 -6.29
CA VAL A 72 5.33 -2.62 -7.57
C VAL A 72 4.16 -3.59 -7.69
N LEU A 73 3.81 -4.28 -6.59
CA LEU A 73 2.62 -5.12 -6.56
C LEU A 73 1.33 -4.32 -6.79
N ASP A 74 1.24 -3.09 -6.26
CA ASP A 74 0.11 -2.19 -6.56
C ASP A 74 -0.01 -1.89 -8.06
N THR A 75 1.13 -1.72 -8.74
CA THR A 75 1.16 -1.49 -10.19
C THR A 75 0.76 -2.75 -10.96
N THR A 76 1.18 -3.94 -10.51
CA THR A 76 0.72 -5.23 -11.05
C THR A 76 -0.80 -5.35 -10.96
N ALA A 77 -1.38 -5.03 -9.81
CA ALA A 77 -2.83 -5.05 -9.60
C ALA A 77 -3.55 -4.03 -10.49
N MET A 78 -3.05 -2.78 -10.56
CA MET A 78 -3.60 -1.72 -11.43
C MET A 78 -3.68 -2.15 -12.90
N LEU A 79 -2.70 -2.90 -13.38
CA LEU A 79 -2.63 -3.37 -14.76
C LEU A 79 -3.39 -4.69 -14.99
N GLY A 80 -3.93 -5.32 -13.93
CA GLY A 80 -4.51 -6.66 -14.02
C GLY A 80 -3.49 -7.72 -14.44
N ALA A 81 -2.21 -7.52 -14.14
CA ALA A 81 -1.14 -8.47 -14.50
C ALA A 81 -1.02 -9.60 -13.46
N VAL A 82 -2.15 -10.17 -13.05
CA VAL A 82 -2.24 -11.23 -12.05
C VAL A 82 -1.79 -12.56 -12.66
N PRO A 83 -0.84 -13.29 -12.06
CA PRO A 83 -0.42 -14.60 -12.57
C PRO A 83 -1.57 -15.63 -12.57
N ASP A 84 -1.66 -16.44 -13.64
CA ASP A 84 -2.73 -17.43 -13.86
C ASP A 84 -2.96 -18.38 -12.68
N ARG A 85 -1.90 -18.71 -11.91
CA ARG A 85 -1.97 -19.62 -10.75
C ARG A 85 -2.84 -19.13 -9.60
N TYR A 86 -3.30 -17.88 -9.63
CA TYR A 86 -4.22 -17.33 -8.63
C TYR A 86 -5.69 -17.37 -9.08
N ASP A 87 -5.99 -18.00 -10.23
CA ASP A 87 -7.34 -18.22 -10.76
C ASP A 87 -8.20 -16.95 -10.84
N TRP A 88 -7.58 -15.80 -11.06
CA TRP A 88 -8.29 -14.53 -11.22
C TRP A 88 -8.86 -14.40 -12.65
N SER A 89 -10.17 -14.20 -12.75
CA SER A 89 -10.91 -14.17 -14.02
C SER A 89 -11.12 -12.76 -14.59
N GLY A 90 -10.42 -11.75 -14.03
CA GLY A 90 -10.57 -10.33 -14.39
C GLY A 90 -11.54 -9.58 -13.48
N GLY A 91 -11.64 -8.26 -13.67
CA GLY A 91 -12.43 -7.35 -12.82
C GLY A 91 -11.57 -6.46 -11.95
N GLU A 92 -12.08 -6.06 -10.79
CA GLU A 92 -11.28 -5.36 -9.78
C GLU A 92 -10.42 -6.38 -9.01
N VAL A 93 -9.16 -6.05 -8.73
CA VAL A 93 -8.30 -6.88 -7.88
C VAL A 93 -8.64 -6.59 -6.42
N ASP A 94 -9.30 -7.53 -5.75
CA ASP A 94 -9.64 -7.42 -4.34
C ASP A 94 -8.47 -7.81 -3.40
N PHE A 95 -8.71 -7.76 -2.09
CA PHE A 95 -7.71 -8.12 -1.10
C PHE A 95 -7.32 -9.59 -1.13
N ASP A 96 -8.22 -10.50 -1.50
CA ASP A 96 -7.92 -11.93 -1.52
C ASP A 96 -6.91 -12.24 -2.64
N ILE A 97 -7.11 -11.69 -3.83
CA ILE A 97 -6.16 -11.81 -4.94
C ILE A 97 -4.87 -11.04 -4.66
N TYR A 98 -4.98 -9.79 -4.18
CA TYR A 98 -3.82 -8.95 -3.89
C TYR A 98 -2.89 -9.62 -2.85
N PHE A 99 -3.43 -10.13 -1.74
CA PHE A 99 -2.62 -10.81 -0.73
C PHE A 99 -2.21 -12.23 -1.12
N SER A 100 -2.96 -12.92 -1.99
CA SER A 100 -2.53 -14.18 -2.59
C SER A 100 -1.26 -13.98 -3.43
N MET A 101 -1.18 -12.90 -4.21
CA MET A 101 0.05 -12.56 -4.93
C MET A 101 1.20 -12.24 -3.96
N ALA A 102 0.93 -11.46 -2.91
CA ALA A 102 1.95 -11.02 -1.96
C ALA A 102 2.53 -12.13 -1.08
N ARG A 103 1.69 -13.07 -0.62
CA ARG A 103 2.01 -14.02 0.45
C ARG A 103 1.67 -15.47 0.13
N GLY A 104 1.07 -15.72 -1.03
CA GLY A 104 0.55 -17.04 -1.39
C GLY A 104 -0.74 -17.36 -0.64
N ASN A 105 -1.30 -18.51 -0.97
CA ASN A 105 -2.44 -19.10 -0.29
C ASN A 105 -2.27 -20.62 -0.22
N THR A 106 -3.31 -21.36 0.17
CA THR A 106 -3.26 -22.82 0.30
C THR A 106 -3.02 -23.57 -1.02
N SER A 107 -3.32 -22.93 -2.14
CA SER A 107 -3.32 -23.55 -3.48
C SER A 107 -2.17 -23.07 -4.36
N ALA A 108 -1.61 -21.88 -4.11
CA ALA A 108 -0.57 -21.26 -4.92
C ALA A 108 0.50 -20.55 -4.08
N PRO A 109 1.80 -20.68 -4.44
CA PRO A 109 2.88 -19.95 -3.78
C PRO A 109 2.80 -18.44 -4.06
N ALA A 110 3.42 -17.64 -3.20
CA ALA A 110 3.58 -16.19 -3.39
C ALA A 110 4.39 -15.86 -4.66
N MET A 111 4.28 -14.62 -5.13
CA MET A 111 5.25 -14.05 -6.07
C MET A 111 6.61 -13.88 -5.38
N GLU A 112 7.68 -13.94 -6.17
CA GLU A 112 9.03 -13.69 -5.66
C GLU A 112 9.16 -12.25 -5.17
N MET A 113 9.84 -12.08 -4.03
CA MET A 113 10.30 -10.78 -3.55
C MET A 113 11.80 -10.67 -3.76
N THR A 114 12.24 -9.52 -4.27
CA THR A 114 13.66 -9.20 -4.41
C THR A 114 13.96 -7.82 -3.86
N LYS A 115 15.24 -7.53 -3.66
CA LYS A 115 15.70 -6.26 -3.07
C LYS A 115 15.30 -5.09 -3.98
N TRP A 116 14.78 -4.02 -3.38
CA TRP A 116 14.52 -2.78 -4.11
C TRP A 116 15.80 -1.97 -4.26
N PHE A 117 16.42 -2.03 -5.45
CA PHE A 117 17.72 -1.41 -5.71
C PHE A 117 18.75 -1.82 -4.64
N ASP A 118 19.37 -0.84 -3.98
CA ASP A 118 20.34 -1.01 -2.90
C ASP A 118 19.74 -0.79 -1.51
N THR A 119 18.42 -0.57 -1.38
CA THR A 119 17.72 -0.35 -0.09
C THR A 119 17.37 -1.65 0.65
N ASN A 120 17.17 -1.59 1.96
CA ASN A 120 16.79 -2.75 2.79
C ASN A 120 15.29 -3.04 2.76
#